data_AF-A0A645A632-F1
#
_entry.id   AF-A0A645A632-F1
#
_cell.length_a   1.000
_cell.length_b   1.000
_cell.length_c   1.000
_cell.angle_alpha   90.00
_cell.angle_beta   90.00
_cell.angle_gamma   90.00
#
_symmetry.space_group_name_H-M   'P 1'
#
loop_
_entity.id
_entity.type
_entity.pdbx_description
1 polymer ?
#
loop_
_entity_poly.entity_id
_entity_poly.type
_entity_poly.pdbx_seq_one_letter_code
_entity_poly.pdbx_strand_id
1 'polypeptide(L)'
;MKHLSDELFNEYLDGILSPEVQQEVDRHLADCANCRDLLADLHLVDAALEALGDQIPPRNMASMVIGKLQRRRIPVLLEIALSVQAGLALGLLIIFSDLGLQLLKINGQMGLPILFKINWAETHIFQPHLQMHVPKFIGVPLPGLTLGLLALFFAFLVVIGNYRLLTRGNGK
;
A
#
# COMPACT_ATOMS: atom_id res chain seq x y z
N MET A 1 -19.13 -20.42 -48.79
CA MET A 1 -19.10 -20.84 -47.37
C MET A 1 -18.33 -19.79 -46.60
N LYS A 2 -18.70 -19.52 -45.34
CA LYS A 2 -17.99 -18.54 -44.50
C LYS A 2 -16.76 -19.23 -43.90
N HIS A 3 -15.57 -18.65 -44.09
CA HIS A 3 -14.32 -19.17 -43.52
C HIS A 3 -14.21 -18.78 -42.03
N LEU A 4 -13.31 -19.47 -41.30
CA LEU A 4 -12.89 -19.08 -39.96
C LEU A 4 -12.28 -17.67 -39.98
N SER A 5 -12.45 -16.92 -38.89
CA SER A 5 -11.77 -15.62 -38.72
C SER A 5 -10.34 -15.82 -38.23
N ASP A 6 -9.49 -14.81 -38.45
CA ASP A 6 -8.08 -14.85 -38.04
C ASP A 6 -7.94 -14.97 -36.52
N GLU A 7 -8.83 -14.35 -35.75
CA GLU A 7 -8.85 -14.48 -34.28
C GLU A 7 -9.09 -15.94 -33.85
N LEU A 8 -10.06 -16.62 -34.45
CA LEU A 8 -10.36 -18.03 -34.13
C LEU A 8 -9.22 -18.96 -34.54
N PHE A 9 -8.50 -18.66 -35.63
CA PHE A 9 -7.30 -19.40 -36.02
C PHE A 9 -6.19 -19.26 -34.97
N ASN A 10 -5.91 -18.05 -34.52
CA ASN A 10 -4.87 -17.81 -33.51
C ASN A 10 -5.25 -18.46 -32.18
N GLU A 11 -6.48 -18.31 -31.72
CA GLU A 11 -6.96 -18.94 -30.49
C GLU A 11 -6.94 -20.48 -30.55
N TYR A 12 -7.21 -21.05 -31.73
CA TYR A 12 -7.09 -22.49 -31.98
C TYR A 12 -5.64 -22.96 -31.90
N LEU A 13 -4.72 -22.24 -32.54
CA LEU A 13 -3.28 -22.55 -32.52
C LEU A 13 -2.68 -22.41 -31.12
N ASP A 14 -3.09 -21.38 -30.37
CA ASP A 14 -2.67 -21.15 -28.99
C ASP A 14 -3.30 -22.16 -28.00
N GLY A 15 -4.29 -22.94 -28.43
CA GLY A 15 -4.97 -23.93 -27.59
C GLY A 15 -5.83 -23.32 -26.47
N ILE A 16 -6.35 -22.11 -26.68
CA ILE A 16 -7.08 -21.34 -25.66
C ILE A 16 -8.61 -21.28 -25.86
N LEU A 17 -9.13 -21.94 -26.91
CA LEU A 17 -10.56 -22.02 -27.19
C LEU A 17 -11.32 -22.82 -26.11
N SER A 18 -12.59 -22.46 -25.90
CA SER A 18 -13.48 -23.29 -25.08
C SER A 18 -13.82 -24.60 -25.82
N PRO A 19 -14.17 -25.69 -25.10
CA PRO A 19 -14.45 -26.99 -25.73
C PRO A 19 -15.57 -26.94 -26.78
N GLU A 20 -16.59 -26.10 -26.56
CA GLU A 20 -17.72 -25.94 -27.49
C GLU A 20 -17.27 -25.29 -28.80
N VAL A 21 -16.44 -24.24 -28.70
CA VAL A 21 -15.92 -23.53 -29.87
C VAL A 21 -14.90 -24.39 -30.60
N GLN A 22 -14.05 -25.11 -29.87
CA GLN A 22 -13.08 -26.03 -30.47
C GLN A 22 -13.78 -27.09 -31.33
N GLN A 23 -14.88 -27.67 -30.84
CA GLN A 23 -15.66 -28.65 -31.62
C GLN A 23 -16.28 -28.04 -32.88
N GLU A 24 -16.71 -26.78 -32.84
CA GLU A 24 -17.21 -26.07 -34.00
C GLU A 24 -16.11 -25.82 -35.05
N VAL A 25 -14.93 -25.40 -34.59
CA VAL A 25 -13.74 -25.19 -35.44
C VAL A 25 -13.30 -26.52 -36.07
N ASP A 26 -13.21 -27.60 -35.29
CA ASP A 26 -12.83 -28.93 -35.79
C ASP A 26 -13.80 -29.43 -36.87
N ARG A 27 -15.10 -29.23 -36.66
CA ARG A 27 -16.11 -29.55 -37.67
C ARG A 27 -15.91 -28.71 -38.94
N HIS A 28 -15.63 -27.42 -38.81
CA HIS A 28 -15.34 -26.56 -39.96
C HIS A 28 -14.08 -27.04 -40.71
N LEU A 29 -13.02 -27.39 -39.99
CA LEU A 29 -11.78 -27.91 -40.56
C LEU A 29 -11.99 -29.26 -41.25
N ALA A 30 -12.92 -30.10 -40.78
CA ALA A 30 -13.29 -31.34 -41.49
C ALA A 30 -13.93 -31.07 -42.86
N ASP A 31 -14.73 -30.00 -42.95
CA ASP A 31 -15.52 -29.69 -44.15
C ASP A 31 -14.81 -28.73 -45.14
N CYS A 32 -13.87 -27.89 -44.67
CA CYS A 32 -13.25 -26.84 -45.48
C CYS A 32 -11.77 -27.12 -45.80
N ALA A 33 -11.47 -27.51 -47.04
CA ALA A 33 -10.09 -27.74 -47.51
C ALA A 33 -9.21 -26.49 -47.38
N ASN A 34 -9.70 -25.32 -47.81
CA ASN A 34 -8.94 -24.07 -47.76
C ASN A 34 -8.48 -23.71 -46.34
N CYS A 35 -9.32 -23.94 -45.33
CA CYS A 35 -8.97 -23.65 -43.95
C CYS A 35 -7.96 -24.66 -43.39
N ARG A 36 -7.98 -25.92 -43.84
CA ARG A 36 -6.93 -26.89 -43.50
C ARG A 36 -5.59 -26.55 -44.13
N ASP A 37 -5.60 -26.14 -45.38
CA ASP A 37 -4.38 -25.76 -46.10
C ASP A 37 -3.73 -24.55 -45.40
N LEU A 38 -4.52 -23.53 -45.04
CA LEU A 38 -4.04 -22.40 -44.26
C LEU A 38 -3.50 -22.81 -42.88
N LEU A 39 -4.19 -23.71 -42.17
CA LEU A 39 -3.72 -24.23 -40.88
C LEU A 39 -2.37 -24.95 -41.02
N ALA A 40 -2.20 -25.74 -42.07
CA ALA A 40 -0.95 -26.44 -42.36
C ALA A 40 0.19 -25.46 -42.65
N ASP A 41 -0.07 -24.39 -43.41
CA ASP A 41 0.90 -23.32 -43.68
C ASP A 41 1.33 -22.61 -42.38
N LEU A 42 0.39 -22.34 -41.47
CA LEU A 42 0.68 -21.72 -40.17
C LEU A 42 1.54 -22.65 -39.29
N HIS A 43 1.24 -23.95 -39.24
CA HIS A 43 2.06 -24.93 -38.53
C HIS A 43 3.48 -25.05 -39.11
N LEU A 44 3.65 -24.87 -40.43
CA LEU A 44 4.99 -24.83 -41.03
C LEU A 44 5.80 -23.63 -40.56
N VAL A 45 5.16 -22.47 -40.41
CA VAL A 45 5.82 -21.26 -39.85
C VAL A 45 6.22 -21.50 -38.40
N ASP A 46 5.32 -22.05 -37.59
CA ASP A 46 5.58 -22.33 -36.18
C ASP A 46 6.74 -23.31 -35.99
N ALA A 47 6.75 -24.41 -36.75
CA ALA A 47 7.87 -25.36 -36.75
C ALA A 47 9.19 -24.72 -37.21
N ALA A 48 9.15 -23.78 -38.16
CA ALA A 48 10.33 -23.04 -38.60
C ALA A 48 10.84 -22.08 -37.52
N LEU A 49 9.94 -21.48 -36.74
CA LEU A 49 10.29 -20.63 -35.59
C LEU A 49 10.88 -21.46 -34.44
N GLU A 50 10.28 -22.59 -34.11
CA GLU A 50 10.83 -23.53 -33.10
C GLU A 50 12.24 -24.00 -33.49
N ALA A 51 12.47 -24.24 -34.78
CA ALA A 51 13.79 -24.65 -35.28
C ALA A 51 14.89 -23.57 -35.10
N LEU A 52 14.52 -22.29 -34.93
CA LEU A 52 15.49 -21.24 -34.59
C LEU A 52 16.03 -21.39 -33.15
N GLY A 53 15.24 -22.04 -32.29
CA GLY A 53 15.55 -22.25 -30.87
C GLY A 53 15.54 -20.98 -30.02
N ASP A 54 15.53 -21.17 -28.71
CA ASP A 54 15.63 -20.07 -27.76
C ASP A 54 17.03 -19.44 -27.80
N GLN A 55 17.08 -18.15 -28.11
CA GLN A 55 18.32 -17.40 -28.02
C GLN A 55 18.61 -17.03 -26.57
N ILE A 56 19.68 -17.61 -26.03
CA ILE A 56 20.15 -17.26 -24.69
C ILE A 56 20.63 -15.80 -24.73
N PRO A 57 20.02 -14.89 -23.93
CA PRO A 57 20.46 -13.50 -23.90
C PRO A 57 21.91 -13.42 -23.41
N PRO A 58 22.73 -12.50 -23.95
CA PRO A 58 24.13 -12.37 -23.55
C PRO A 58 24.24 -12.01 -22.07
N ARG A 59 25.28 -12.50 -21.38
CA ARG A 59 25.47 -12.36 -19.92
C ARG A 59 25.42 -10.91 -19.41
N ASN A 60 25.70 -9.94 -20.26
CA ASN A 60 25.68 -8.51 -19.96
C ASN A 60 24.38 -7.80 -20.38
N MET A 61 23.36 -8.51 -20.87
CA MET A 61 22.09 -7.88 -21.27
C MET A 61 21.42 -7.16 -20.11
N ALA A 62 21.40 -7.79 -18.92
CA ALA A 62 20.84 -7.18 -17.72
C ALA A 62 21.56 -5.87 -17.35
N SER A 63 22.89 -5.85 -17.37
CA SER A 63 23.66 -4.65 -17.04
C SER A 63 23.51 -3.56 -18.11
N MET A 64 23.42 -3.91 -19.39
CA MET A 64 23.14 -2.96 -20.48
C MET A 64 21.75 -2.32 -20.36
N VAL A 65 20.72 -3.10 -20.01
CA VAL A 65 19.36 -2.60 -19.79
C VAL A 65 19.32 -1.72 -18.54
N ILE A 66 19.88 -2.18 -17.43
CA ILE A 66 19.94 -1.42 -16.17
C ILE A 66 20.71 -0.11 -16.36
N GLY A 67 21.79 -0.10 -17.14
CA GLY A 67 22.53 1.12 -17.46
C GLY A 67 21.72 2.13 -18.27
N LYS A 68 20.75 1.68 -19.06
CA LYS A 68 19.84 2.53 -19.85
C LYS A 68 18.59 2.95 -19.09
N LEU A 69 18.22 2.26 -18.00
CA LEU A 69 17.15 2.72 -17.12
C LEU A 69 17.60 4.02 -16.47
N GLN A 70 17.09 5.15 -16.96
CA GLN A 70 17.26 6.44 -16.31
C GLN A 70 16.76 6.30 -14.88
N ARG A 71 17.71 6.29 -13.93
CA ARG A 71 17.42 6.31 -12.50
C ARG A 71 16.53 7.53 -12.28
N ARG A 72 15.23 7.30 -12.12
CA ARG A 72 14.22 8.35 -12.00
C ARG A 72 14.67 9.22 -10.83
N ARG A 73 15.27 10.38 -11.13
CA ARG A 73 15.68 11.33 -10.10
C ARG A 73 14.38 11.71 -9.43
N ILE A 74 14.30 11.42 -8.14
CA ILE A 74 13.22 11.95 -7.32
C ILE A 74 13.34 13.48 -7.46
N PRO A 75 12.26 14.18 -7.84
CA PRO A 75 12.34 15.62 -8.04
C PRO A 75 12.74 16.26 -6.71
N VAL A 76 13.70 17.19 -6.75
CA VAL A 76 14.17 17.96 -5.58
C VAL A 76 13.00 18.57 -4.80
N LEU A 77 11.91 18.89 -5.51
CA LEU A 77 10.66 19.38 -4.92
C LEU A 77 10.05 18.42 -3.90
N LEU A 78 10.16 17.10 -4.10
CA LEU A 78 9.65 16.10 -3.16
C LEU A 78 10.51 16.01 -1.89
N GLU A 79 11.84 16.14 -2.03
CA GLU A 79 12.75 16.21 -0.87
C GLU A 79 12.49 17.46 -0.03
N ILE A 80 12.25 18.60 -0.69
CA ILE A 80 11.86 19.85 -0.03
C ILE A 80 10.50 19.68 0.67
N ALA A 81 9.50 19.10 -0.01
CA ALA A 81 8.17 18.89 0.56
C ALA A 81 8.22 18.02 1.83
N LEU A 82 9.01 16.94 1.82
CA LEU A 82 9.23 16.08 2.99
C LEU A 82 9.92 16.82 4.13
N SER A 83 10.90 17.66 3.82
CA SER A 83 11.62 18.47 4.81
C SER A 83 10.69 19.51 5.46
N VAL A 84 9.83 20.15 4.67
CA VAL A 84 8.83 21.11 5.16
C VAL A 84 7.79 20.43 6.05
N GLN A 85 7.30 19.24 5.65
CA GLN A 85 6.34 18.47 6.45
C GLN A 85 6.93 18.06 7.82
N ALA A 86 8.19 17.62 7.84
CA ALA A 86 8.88 17.29 9.09
C ALA A 86 9.03 18.52 10.00
N GLY A 87 9.38 19.67 9.45
CA GLY A 87 9.47 20.93 10.19
C GLY A 87 8.13 21.38 10.79
N LEU A 88 7.04 21.30 10.02
CA LEU A 88 5.70 21.61 10.50
C LEU A 88 5.25 20.68 11.62
N ALA A 89 5.47 19.37 11.47
CA ALA A 89 5.15 18.40 12.51
C ALA A 89 5.89 18.72 13.81
N LEU A 90 7.20 18.99 13.74
CA LEU A 90 8.01 19.35 14.91
C LEU A 90 7.52 20.64 15.57
N GLY A 91 7.21 21.67 14.78
CA GLY A 91 6.69 22.94 15.28
C GLY A 91 5.36 22.78 16.01
N LEU A 92 4.44 21.98 15.46
CA LEU A 92 3.17 21.67 16.13
C LEU A 92 3.40 20.92 17.45
N LEU A 93 4.33 19.97 17.51
CA LEU A 93 4.63 19.28 18.77
C LEU A 93 5.09 20.23 19.87
N ILE A 94 5.94 21.20 19.53
CA ILE A 94 6.43 22.20 20.49
C ILE A 94 5.24 23.05 20.97
N ILE A 95 4.43 23.57 20.06
CA ILE A 95 3.25 24.40 20.39
C ILE A 95 2.25 23.63 21.27
N PHE A 96 1.92 22.39 20.93
CA PHE A 96 0.99 21.58 21.71
C PHE A 96 1.56 21.16 23.06
N SER A 97 2.88 20.96 23.17
CA SER A 97 3.53 20.66 24.45
C SER A 97 3.48 21.86 25.41
N ASP A 98 3.73 23.07 24.90
CA ASP A 98 3.68 24.29 25.70
C ASP A 98 2.25 24.65 26.07
N LEU A 99 1.31 24.55 25.12
CA LEU A 99 -0.12 24.75 25.38
C LEU A 99 -0.66 23.74 26.39
N GLY A 100 -0.24 22.47 26.30
CA GLY A 100 -0.57 21.44 27.29
C GLY A 100 -0.07 21.80 28.68
N LEU A 101 1.14 22.36 28.79
CA LEU A 101 1.72 22.80 30.07
C LEU A 101 1.01 24.05 30.63
N GLN A 102 0.64 25.00 29.76
CA GLN A 102 -0.10 26.20 30.16
C GLN A 102 -1.51 25.88 30.63
N LEU A 103 -2.21 24.96 29.94
CA LEU A 103 -3.52 24.46 30.39
C LEU A 103 -3.40 23.75 31.74
N LEU A 104 -2.32 22.99 31.99
CA LEU A 104 -2.05 22.38 33.29
C LEU A 104 -1.88 23.44 34.40
N LYS A 105 -1.16 24.52 34.12
CA LYS A 105 -0.93 25.63 35.07
C LYS A 105 -2.20 26.42 35.39
N ILE A 106 -3.01 26.73 34.38
CA ILE A 106 -4.30 27.43 34.56
C ILE A 106 -5.26 26.57 35.39
N ASN A 107 -5.26 25.26 35.18
CA ASN A 107 -6.05 24.30 35.94
C ASN A 107 -5.52 24.07 37.38
N GLY A 108 -4.26 24.41 37.64
CA GLY A 108 -3.69 24.46 39.00
C GLY A 108 -4.12 25.71 39.78
N GLN A 109 -4.42 26.82 39.09
CA GLN A 109 -4.86 28.08 39.70
C GLN A 109 -6.38 28.15 39.90
N MET A 110 -7.18 27.61 38.97
CA MET A 110 -8.60 27.30 39.22
C MET A 110 -8.66 25.94 39.89
N GLY A 111 -8.60 25.94 41.23
CA GLY A 111 -8.52 24.75 42.06
C GLY A 111 -9.30 23.55 41.49
N LEU A 112 -8.58 22.46 41.25
CA LEU A 112 -9.12 21.14 40.94
C LEU A 112 -9.26 20.32 42.22
N PRO A 113 -10.34 20.44 43.00
CA PRO A 113 -10.78 19.34 43.86
C PRO A 113 -11.47 18.24 43.03
N ILE A 114 -11.62 18.39 41.71
CA ILE A 114 -12.44 17.48 40.89
C ILE A 114 -11.68 16.20 40.48
N LEU A 115 -10.33 16.21 40.43
CA LEU A 115 -9.56 14.99 40.10
C LEU A 115 -9.18 14.13 41.32
N PHE A 116 -9.39 14.61 42.56
CA PHE A 116 -9.02 13.88 43.79
C PHE A 116 -10.12 13.79 44.85
N LYS A 117 -11.40 14.02 44.52
CA LYS A 117 -12.54 13.76 45.41
C LYS A 117 -13.26 12.44 45.12
N ILE A 118 -12.53 11.39 44.77
CA ILE A 118 -13.03 10.00 44.91
C ILE A 118 -12.68 9.54 46.32
N ASN A 119 -13.55 9.98 47.24
CA ASN A 119 -14.03 9.37 48.47
C ASN A 119 -13.12 8.35 49.22
N TRP A 120 -12.49 8.80 50.30
CA TRP A 120 -12.00 7.94 51.40
C TRP A 120 -12.65 8.30 52.75
N ALA A 121 -13.76 9.07 52.76
CA ALA A 121 -14.38 9.56 54.00
C ALA A 121 -15.82 9.09 54.25
N GLU A 122 -16.44 8.33 53.33
CA GLU A 122 -17.81 7.81 53.54
C GLU A 122 -17.93 6.30 53.31
N THR A 123 -16.92 5.53 53.69
CA THR A 123 -17.19 4.18 54.19
C THR A 123 -17.74 4.32 55.61
N HIS A 124 -18.84 3.62 55.90
CA HIS A 124 -19.62 3.64 57.13
C HIS A 124 -20.76 4.67 57.10
N ILE A 125 -21.85 4.34 56.41
CA ILE A 125 -23.19 4.23 57.02
C ILE A 125 -24.10 3.57 55.98
N PHE A 126 -24.52 2.36 56.33
CA PHE A 126 -25.72 1.71 55.84
C PHE A 126 -26.88 2.72 55.78
N GLN A 127 -27.42 2.99 54.59
CA GLN A 127 -28.86 3.13 54.46
C GLN A 127 -29.33 2.70 53.06
N PRO A 128 -30.37 1.84 52.97
CA PRO A 128 -30.82 1.25 51.73
C PRO A 128 -31.96 2.04 51.08
N HIS A 129 -32.14 1.82 49.78
CA HIS A 129 -33.30 2.14 48.94
C HIS A 129 -33.31 3.51 48.26
N LEU A 130 -32.75 3.59 47.05
CA LEU A 130 -33.51 3.89 45.83
C LEU A 130 -32.62 3.81 44.58
N GLN A 131 -33.18 3.16 43.56
CA GLN A 131 -32.54 2.75 42.31
C GLN A 131 -32.54 3.89 41.28
N MET A 132 -31.40 4.14 40.63
CA MET A 132 -31.35 4.55 39.22
C MET A 132 -29.95 4.22 38.66
N HIS A 133 -29.90 3.25 37.74
CA HIS A 133 -28.67 2.84 37.05
C HIS A 133 -28.39 3.85 35.93
N VAL A 134 -27.57 4.87 36.22
CA VAL A 134 -26.95 5.69 35.18
C VAL A 134 -25.80 4.86 34.60
N PRO A 135 -25.78 4.53 33.29
CA PRO A 135 -24.65 3.79 32.73
C PRO A 135 -23.39 4.64 32.91
N LYS A 136 -22.41 4.09 33.62
CA LYS A 136 -21.10 4.70 33.80
C LYS A 136 -20.50 4.93 32.42
N PHE A 137 -20.42 6.19 31.98
CA PHE A 137 -19.56 6.58 30.88
C PHE A 137 -18.12 6.24 31.28
N ILE A 138 -17.57 5.20 30.67
CA ILE A 138 -16.14 4.86 30.78
C ILE A 138 -15.41 5.89 29.91
N GLY A 139 -15.21 7.09 30.47
CA GLY A 139 -14.26 8.04 29.92
C GLY A 139 -12.87 7.49 30.15
N VAL A 140 -12.27 6.88 29.13
CA VAL A 140 -10.87 6.45 29.18
C VAL A 140 -10.02 7.73 29.18
N PRO A 141 -9.32 8.10 30.27
CA PRO A 141 -8.43 9.24 30.24
C PRO A 141 -7.26 8.87 29.32
N LEU A 142 -7.10 9.59 28.22
CA LEU A 142 -5.86 9.55 27.45
C LEU A 142 -4.88 10.51 28.13
N PRO A 143 -3.93 10.03 28.96
CA PRO A 143 -3.01 10.90 29.65
C PRO A 143 -2.14 11.60 28.59
N GLY A 144 -1.96 12.92 28.67
CA GLY A 144 -1.20 13.69 27.65
C GLY A 144 0.21 13.14 27.36
N LEU A 145 0.75 12.31 28.25
CA LEU A 145 1.97 11.52 28.07
C LEU A 145 1.89 10.52 26.90
N THR A 146 0.75 9.87 26.65
CA THR A 146 0.60 8.93 25.51
C THR A 146 0.58 9.66 24.18
N LEU A 147 -0.04 10.83 24.13
CA LEU A 147 -0.01 11.71 22.94
C LEU A 147 1.40 12.23 22.66
N GLY A 148 2.14 12.64 23.70
CA GLY A 148 3.53 13.06 23.58
C GLY A 148 4.48 11.95 23.11
N LEU A 149 4.27 10.72 23.58
CA LEU A 149 5.05 9.56 23.15
C LEU A 149 4.73 9.13 21.71
N LEU A 150 3.45 9.14 21.30
CA LEU A 150 3.03 8.87 19.92
C LEU A 150 3.62 9.89 18.95
N ALA A 151 3.63 11.16 19.35
CA ALA A 151 4.25 12.26 18.63
C ALA A 151 5.76 12.08 18.42
N LEU A 152 6.49 11.75 19.50
CA LEU A 152 7.93 11.48 19.43
C LEU A 152 8.24 10.25 18.57
N PHE A 153 7.43 9.19 18.68
CA PHE A 153 7.56 8.00 17.86
C PHE A 153 7.35 8.30 16.38
N PHE A 154 6.35 9.13 16.05
CA PHE A 154 6.10 9.58 14.68
C PHE A 154 7.27 10.42 14.14
N ALA A 155 7.78 11.37 14.91
CA ALA A 155 8.95 12.17 14.54
C ALA A 155 10.19 11.30 14.30
N PHE A 156 10.41 10.29 15.14
CA PHE A 156 11.51 9.34 15.00
C PHE A 156 11.41 8.51 13.71
N LEU A 157 10.21 8.02 13.36
CA LEU A 157 9.98 7.31 12.09
C LEU A 157 10.25 8.19 10.87
N VAL A 158 9.87 9.47 10.92
CA VAL A 158 10.15 10.44 9.85
C VAL A 158 11.65 10.68 9.69
N VAL A 159 12.39 10.86 10.80
CA VAL A 159 13.84 11.04 10.77
C VAL A 159 14.56 9.81 10.22
N ILE A 160 14.17 8.60 10.64
CA ILE A 160 14.73 7.35 10.11
C ILE A 160 14.42 7.19 8.62
N GLY A 161 13.19 7.50 8.20
CA GLY A 161 12.78 7.47 6.80
C GLY A 161 13.65 8.37 5.94
N ASN A 162 13.87 9.61 6.38
CA ASN A 162 14.72 10.58 5.69
C ASN A 162 16.20 10.17 5.69
N TYR A 163 16.73 9.65 6.81
CA TYR A 163 18.11 9.17 6.89
C TYR A 163 18.37 7.99 5.94
N ARG A 164 17.43 7.04 5.83
CA ARG A 164 17.53 5.92 4.88
C ARG A 164 17.43 6.37 3.42
N LEU A 165 16.68 7.44 3.14
CA LEU A 165 16.59 8.02 1.81
C LEU A 165 17.93 8.66 1.39
N LEU A 166 18.54 9.44 2.28
CA LEU A 166 19.81 10.14 2.04
C LEU A 166 21.00 9.16 1.93
N THR A 167 21.05 8.14 2.79
CA THR A 167 22.12 7.12 2.74
C THR A 167 22.07 6.26 1.46
N ARG A 168 20.88 6.03 0.89
CA ARG A 168 20.75 5.39 -0.44
C ARG A 168 21.21 6.29 -1.60
N GLY A 169 21.23 7.62 -1.40
CA GLY A 169 21.71 8.59 -2.38
C GLY A 169 23.24 8.65 -2.52
N ASN A 170 23.97 8.40 -1.43
CA ASN A 170 25.44 8.56 -1.37
C ASN A 170 26.25 7.29 -1.68
N GLY A 171 25.59 6.17 -2.04
CA GLY A 171 26.26 4.93 -2.45
C GLY A 171 26.72 4.93 -3.92
N LYS A 172 27.36 6.00 -4.38
CA LYS A 172 28.06 6.06 -5.67
C LYS A 172 29.52 6.36 -5.46
#